data_AF-E6WA08-F1
#
_entry.id   AF-E6WA08-F1
#
_cell.length_a   1.000
_cell.length_b   1.000
_cell.length_c   1.000
_cell.angle_alpha   90.00
_cell.angle_beta   90.00
_cell.angle_gamma   90.00
#
_symmetry.space_group_name_H-M   'P 1'
#
loop_
_entity.id
_entity.type
_entity.pdbx_description
1 polymer ?
#
loop_
_entity_poly.entity_id
_entity_poly.type
_entity_poly.pdbx_seq_one_letter_code
_entity_poly.pdbx_strand_id
1 'polypeptide(L)'
;MFDFKVSTHAHYDDACRKFALAHNMEDIANKAGMRAQTLRNKLNPDQPHQLTVTEVLTLTDVTEDATLVDGLLAQIQCLPCVPINEVANEKLPLYVMKATAEVGQLAAGAISTEPMTASSKRGLLQNVNNGIRCLTLAAIAVQARIQANPALSSTVDAISGIGASLGMS
;
A
#
# COMPACT_ATOMS: atom_id res chain seq x y z
N MET A 1 15.46 9.46 10.69
CA MET A 1 16.00 9.48 9.32
C MET A 1 15.45 8.24 8.63
N PHE A 2 14.70 8.38 7.54
CA PHE A 2 14.26 7.23 6.75
C PHE A 2 15.48 6.70 6.01
N ASP A 3 16.02 5.57 6.47
CA ASP A 3 17.20 4.95 5.86
C ASP A 3 16.70 3.96 4.80
N PHE A 4 16.73 4.37 3.54
CA PHE A 4 16.39 3.51 2.42
C PHE A 4 17.53 2.50 2.23
N LYS A 5 17.44 1.40 2.97
CA LYS A 5 18.41 0.31 2.95
C LYS A 5 17.80 -0.93 2.33
N VAL A 6 18.55 -1.58 1.44
CA VAL A 6 18.17 -2.89 0.94
C VAL A 6 18.20 -3.89 2.10
N SER A 7 17.04 -4.48 2.40
CA SER A 7 16.87 -5.51 3.41
C SER A 7 17.71 -6.75 3.07
N THR A 8 18.22 -7.44 4.10
CA THR A 8 18.84 -8.76 3.93
C THR A 8 17.81 -9.86 3.73
N HIS A 9 16.54 -9.59 4.04
CA HIS A 9 15.42 -10.49 3.76
C HIS A 9 14.99 -10.36 2.30
N ALA A 10 14.62 -11.48 1.69
CA ALA A 10 14.24 -11.57 0.28
C ALA A 10 12.74 -11.24 0.07
N HIS A 11 12.34 -10.01 0.43
CA HIS A 11 10.94 -9.57 0.36
C HIS A 11 10.39 -9.59 -1.08
N TYR A 12 11.21 -9.17 -2.05
CA TYR A 12 10.79 -9.19 -3.45
C TYR A 12 10.62 -10.63 -3.97
N ASP A 13 11.53 -11.53 -3.62
CA ASP A 13 11.43 -12.94 -4.01
C ASP A 13 10.18 -13.61 -3.45
N ASP A 14 9.84 -13.33 -2.20
CA ASP A 14 8.61 -13.79 -1.57
C ASP A 14 7.37 -13.22 -2.25
N ALA A 15 7.42 -11.96 -2.71
CA ALA A 15 6.35 -11.34 -3.47
C ALA A 15 6.18 -12.00 -4.85
N CYS A 16 7.27 -12.29 -5.56
CA CYS A 16 7.24 -13.02 -6.83
C CYS A 16 6.59 -14.40 -6.67
N ARG A 17 6.97 -15.15 -5.63
CA ARG A 17 6.34 -16.45 -5.32
C ARG A 17 4.85 -16.32 -4.99
N LYS A 18 4.46 -15.36 -4.16
CA LYS A 18 3.05 -15.10 -3.81
C LYS A 18 2.22 -14.72 -5.03
N PHE A 19 2.74 -13.82 -5.86
CA PHE A 19 2.07 -13.39 -7.07
C PHE A 19 1.88 -14.55 -8.05
N ALA A 20 2.91 -15.39 -8.23
CA ALA A 20 2.80 -16.60 -9.06
C ALA A 20 1.75 -17.60 -8.56
N LEU A 21 1.54 -17.69 -7.24
CA LEU A 21 0.52 -18.56 -6.63
C LEU A 21 -0.89 -17.98 -6.69
N ALA A 22 -1.03 -16.66 -6.72
CA ALA A 22 -2.31 -15.97 -6.66
C ALA A 22 -3.02 -15.87 -8.02
N HIS A 23 -2.28 -15.95 -9.13
CA HIS A 23 -2.80 -15.65 -10.47
C HIS A 23 -2.67 -16.81 -11.45
N ASN A 24 -3.57 -16.86 -12.45
CA ASN A 24 -3.40 -17.74 -13.60
C ASN A 24 -2.33 -17.20 -14.55
N MET A 25 -1.16 -17.85 -14.56
CA MET A 25 -0.01 -17.46 -15.38
C MET A 25 -0.27 -17.40 -16.88
N GLU A 26 -1.21 -18.19 -17.41
CA GLU A 26 -1.56 -18.14 -18.83
C GLU A 26 -2.33 -16.86 -19.16
N ASP A 27 -3.34 -16.54 -18.37
CA ASP A 27 -4.19 -15.38 -18.59
C ASP A 27 -3.40 -14.08 -18.47
N ILE A 28 -2.60 -13.94 -17.41
CA ILE A 28 -1.86 -12.70 -17.17
C ILE A 28 -0.72 -12.52 -18.17
N ALA A 29 -0.05 -13.61 -18.59
CA ALA A 29 1.04 -13.51 -19.57
C ALA A 29 0.49 -13.11 -20.94
N ASN A 30 -0.64 -13.67 -21.35
CA ASN A 30 -1.32 -13.28 -22.58
C ASN A 30 -1.70 -11.80 -22.57
N LYS A 31 -2.28 -11.30 -21.47
CA LYS A 31 -2.61 -9.87 -21.30
C LYS A 31 -1.36 -8.98 -21.29
N ALA A 32 -0.27 -9.46 -20.70
CA ALA A 32 1.01 -8.75 -20.64
C ALA A 32 1.84 -8.88 -21.93
N GLY A 33 1.32 -9.54 -22.98
CA GLY A 33 1.99 -9.68 -24.27
C GLY A 33 3.24 -10.56 -24.24
N MET A 34 3.32 -11.52 -23.31
CA MET A 34 4.47 -12.43 -23.19
C MET A 34 4.04 -13.89 -23.05
N ARG A 35 4.98 -14.82 -23.22
CA ARG A 35 4.71 -16.25 -23.06
C ARG A 35 4.57 -16.61 -21.58
N ALA A 36 3.60 -17.44 -21.25
CA ALA A 36 3.36 -17.90 -19.88
C ALA A 36 4.59 -18.56 -19.24
N GLN A 37 5.36 -19.35 -20.00
CA GLN A 37 6.61 -19.92 -19.49
C GLN A 37 7.68 -18.87 -19.20
N THR A 38 7.78 -17.83 -20.03
CA THR A 38 8.70 -16.71 -19.78
C THR A 38 8.33 -16.00 -18.49
N LEU A 39 7.04 -15.77 -18.25
CA LEU A 39 6.58 -15.15 -17.02
C LEU A 39 6.84 -16.01 -15.78
N ARG A 40 6.55 -17.33 -15.85
CA ARG A 40 6.87 -18.28 -14.77
C ARG A 40 8.36 -18.29 -14.43
N ASN A 41 9.22 -18.27 -15.45
CA ASN A 41 10.67 -18.20 -15.23
C ASN A 41 11.05 -16.86 -14.58
N LYS A 42 10.47 -15.74 -15.02
CA LYS A 42 10.75 -14.41 -14.48
C LYS A 42 10.27 -14.19 -13.05
N LEU A 43 9.19 -14.84 -12.66
CA LEU A 43 8.65 -14.84 -11.29
C LEU A 43 9.33 -15.85 -10.38
N ASN A 44 10.21 -16.71 -10.88
CA ASN A 44 10.95 -17.67 -10.07
C ASN A 44 12.32 -17.07 -9.68
N PRO A 45 12.57 -16.76 -8.39
CA PRO A 45 13.84 -16.20 -7.94
C PRO A 45 15.06 -17.11 -8.20
N ASP A 46 14.83 -18.41 -8.36
CA ASP A 46 15.89 -19.38 -8.64
C ASP A 46 16.34 -19.36 -10.12
N GLN A 47 15.67 -18.58 -10.97
CA GLN A 47 15.98 -18.43 -12.39
C GLN A 47 16.75 -17.13 -12.66
N PRO A 48 17.63 -17.11 -13.67
CA PRO A 48 18.48 -15.94 -13.95
C PRO A 48 17.71 -14.78 -14.60
N HIS A 49 16.56 -15.03 -15.21
CA HIS A 49 15.76 -14.00 -15.85
C HIS A 49 14.87 -13.33 -14.82
N GLN A 50 15.01 -12.02 -14.64
CA GLN A 50 14.21 -11.24 -13.72
C GLN A 50 13.13 -10.44 -14.46
N LEU A 51 12.10 -10.02 -13.72
CA LEU A 51 11.15 -9.03 -14.20
C LEU A 51 11.85 -7.66 -14.36
N THR A 52 11.60 -7.01 -15.49
CA THR A 52 11.95 -5.59 -15.67
C THR A 52 10.91 -4.72 -14.98
N VAL A 53 11.27 -3.46 -14.69
CA VAL A 53 10.32 -2.49 -14.10
C VAL A 53 9.07 -2.34 -14.96
N THR A 54 9.21 -2.28 -16.29
CA THR A 54 8.08 -2.20 -17.20
C THR A 54 7.17 -3.42 -17.10
N GLU A 55 7.72 -4.63 -16.99
CA GLU A 55 6.93 -5.84 -16.80
C GLU A 55 6.19 -5.83 -15.46
N VAL A 56 6.82 -5.34 -14.38
CA VAL A 56 6.13 -5.18 -13.08
C VAL A 56 4.96 -4.21 -13.21
N LEU A 57 5.15 -3.05 -13.86
CA LEU A 57 4.07 -2.07 -14.07
C LEU A 57 2.92 -2.66 -14.88
N THR A 58 3.22 -3.34 -16.00
CA THR A 58 2.20 -3.99 -16.83
C THR A 58 1.47 -5.09 -16.08
N LEU A 59 2.18 -5.93 -15.31
CA LEU A 59 1.55 -6.98 -14.51
C LEU A 59 0.61 -6.39 -13.46
N THR A 60 1.06 -5.36 -12.72
CA THR A 60 0.22 -4.68 -11.74
C THR A 60 -1.00 -4.02 -12.37
N ASP A 61 -0.89 -3.44 -13.56
CA ASP A 61 -2.01 -2.85 -14.29
C ASP A 61 -3.04 -3.92 -14.71
N VAL A 62 -2.60 -5.04 -15.31
CA VAL A 62 -3.53 -6.06 -15.81
C VAL A 62 -4.15 -6.94 -14.71
N THR A 63 -3.54 -6.99 -13.52
CA THR A 63 -4.06 -7.78 -12.39
C THR A 63 -4.69 -6.95 -11.29
N GLU A 64 -4.50 -5.62 -11.29
CA GLU A 64 -4.83 -4.73 -10.18
C GLU A 64 -4.24 -5.20 -8.82
N ASP A 65 -3.15 -5.98 -8.88
CA ASP A 65 -2.49 -6.56 -7.72
C ASP A 65 -1.12 -5.92 -7.53
N ALA A 66 -0.96 -5.25 -6.39
CA ALA A 66 0.23 -4.50 -6.06
C ALA A 66 1.32 -5.33 -5.36
N THR A 67 1.12 -6.64 -5.18
CA THR A 67 2.03 -7.56 -4.47
C THR A 67 3.49 -7.40 -4.90
N LEU A 68 3.76 -7.30 -6.21
CA LEU A 68 5.13 -7.13 -6.72
C LEU A 68 5.73 -5.77 -6.33
N VAL A 69 4.94 -4.70 -6.42
CA VAL A 69 5.35 -3.34 -6.05
C VAL A 69 5.59 -3.24 -4.53
N ASP A 70 4.69 -3.80 -3.73
CA ASP A 70 4.86 -3.90 -2.27
C ASP A 70 6.09 -4.72 -1.90
N GLY A 71 6.39 -5.79 -2.66
CA GLY A 71 7.63 -6.55 -2.50
C GLY A 71 8.89 -5.71 -2.75
N LEU A 72 8.88 -4.89 -3.81
CA LEU A 72 9.98 -3.97 -4.11
C LEU A 72 10.15 -2.92 -3.02
N LEU A 73 9.05 -2.30 -2.58
CA LEU A 73 9.09 -1.31 -1.50
C LEU A 73 9.59 -1.95 -0.20
N ALA A 74 9.07 -3.12 0.18
CA ALA A 74 9.50 -3.83 1.37
C ALA A 74 11.00 -4.16 1.33
N GLN A 75 11.52 -4.49 0.14
CA GLN A 75 12.94 -4.76 -0.06
C GLN A 75 13.82 -3.56 0.30
N ILE A 76 13.33 -2.34 0.17
CA ILE A 76 14.02 -1.09 0.55
C ILE A 76 13.51 -0.49 1.87
N GLN A 77 12.86 -1.31 2.71
CA GLN A 77 12.24 -0.91 3.98
C GLN A 77 11.20 0.21 3.85
N CYS A 78 10.48 0.23 2.73
CA CYS A 78 9.38 1.13 2.45
C CYS A 78 8.08 0.31 2.35
N LEU A 79 7.00 0.74 2.98
CA LEU A 79 5.67 0.11 2.83
C LEU A 79 4.59 1.11 3.25
N PRO A 80 3.34 0.99 2.77
CA PRO A 80 2.89 0.22 1.61
C PRO A 80 2.87 1.07 0.33
N CYS A 81 2.71 0.44 -0.84
CA CYS A 81 2.26 1.14 -2.03
C CYS A 81 0.78 1.54 -1.87
N VAL A 82 0.39 2.70 -2.39
CA VAL A 82 -0.99 3.16 -2.33
C VAL A 82 -1.50 3.50 -3.74
N PRO A 83 -2.50 2.76 -4.26
CA PRO A 83 -3.09 3.00 -5.57
C PRO A 83 -4.02 4.23 -5.53
N ILE A 84 -3.49 5.40 -5.85
CA ILE A 84 -4.23 6.67 -5.80
C ILE A 84 -5.33 6.79 -6.86
N ASN A 85 -5.30 5.96 -7.89
CA ASN A 85 -6.37 5.82 -8.87
C ASN A 85 -7.68 5.29 -8.26
N GLU A 86 -7.63 4.70 -7.05
CA GLU A 86 -8.83 4.28 -6.32
C GLU A 86 -9.58 5.41 -5.62
N VAL A 87 -9.03 6.63 -5.65
CA VAL A 87 -9.65 7.78 -5.00
C VAL A 87 -11.00 8.07 -5.65
N ALA A 88 -12.03 8.05 -4.82
CA ALA A 88 -13.37 8.50 -5.14
C ALA A 88 -13.80 9.51 -4.07
N ASN A 89 -13.93 10.79 -4.45
CA ASN A 89 -14.08 11.92 -3.53
C ASN A 89 -15.33 11.81 -2.63
N GLU A 90 -16.37 11.14 -3.12
CA GLU A 90 -17.61 10.84 -2.40
C GLU A 90 -17.42 9.76 -1.32
N LYS A 91 -16.38 8.92 -1.43
CA LYS A 91 -16.08 7.83 -0.50
C LYS A 91 -15.21 8.23 0.69
N LEU A 92 -14.93 9.53 0.89
CA LEU A 92 -14.16 10.00 2.04
C LEU A 92 -14.63 9.41 3.39
N PRO A 93 -15.93 9.41 3.75
CA PRO A 93 -16.39 8.81 5.01
C PRO A 93 -16.07 7.31 5.10
N LEU A 94 -16.15 6.59 3.97
CA LEU A 94 -15.84 5.16 3.91
C LEU A 94 -14.35 4.90 4.13
N TYR A 95 -13.46 5.70 3.52
CA TYR A 95 -12.02 5.56 3.74
C TYR A 95 -11.65 5.82 5.20
N VAL A 96 -12.19 6.88 5.81
CA VAL A 96 -11.96 7.19 7.22
C VAL A 96 -12.47 6.07 8.12
N MET A 97 -13.69 5.58 7.89
CA MET A 97 -14.27 4.49 8.68
C MET A 97 -13.44 3.20 8.57
N LYS A 98 -13.00 2.82 7.37
CA LYS A 98 -12.12 1.66 7.16
C LYS A 98 -10.77 1.84 7.87
N ALA A 99 -10.14 3.00 7.74
CA ALA A 99 -8.89 3.30 8.44
C ALA A 99 -9.05 3.14 9.96
N THR A 100 -10.14 3.67 10.54
CA THR A 100 -10.45 3.53 11.96
C THR A 100 -10.65 2.06 12.36
N ALA A 101 -11.33 1.27 11.54
CA ALA A 101 -11.54 -0.14 11.81
C ALA A 101 -10.22 -0.93 11.82
N GLU A 102 -9.33 -0.67 10.86
CA GLU A 102 -8.01 -1.29 10.79
C GLU A 102 -7.11 -0.91 11.98
N VAL A 103 -7.14 0.37 12.39
CA VAL A 103 -6.47 0.85 13.61
C VAL A 103 -7.05 0.17 14.85
N GLY A 104 -8.37 -0.03 14.92
CA GLY A 104 -9.01 -0.74 16.02
C GLY A 104 -8.57 -2.20 16.12
N GLN A 105 -8.48 -2.92 14.99
CA GLN A 105 -7.96 -4.28 14.97
C GLN A 105 -6.48 -4.34 15.36
N LEU A 106 -5.68 -3.38 14.89
CA LEU A 106 -4.28 -3.23 15.28
C LEU A 106 -4.13 -3.01 16.79
N ALA A 107 -4.94 -2.12 17.37
CA ALA A 107 -4.95 -1.86 18.82
C ALA A 107 -5.32 -3.12 19.62
N ALA A 108 -6.34 -3.87 19.18
CA ALA A 108 -6.75 -5.12 19.81
C ALA A 108 -5.62 -6.16 19.80
N GLY A 109 -4.91 -6.31 18.68
CA GLY A 109 -3.78 -7.23 18.61
C GLY A 109 -2.55 -6.76 19.39
N ALA A 110 -2.33 -5.44 19.53
CA ALA A 110 -1.21 -4.89 20.31
C ALA A 110 -1.35 -5.09 21.82
N ILE A 111 -2.59 -5.19 22.34
CA ILE A 111 -2.86 -5.50 23.76
C ILE A 111 -3.06 -6.99 24.02
N SER A 112 -3.02 -7.83 22.99
CA SER A 112 -3.20 -9.27 23.14
C SER A 112 -2.07 -9.87 23.97
N THR A 113 -2.44 -10.69 24.96
CA THR A 113 -1.50 -11.44 25.79
C THR A 113 -1.17 -12.82 25.23
N GLU A 114 -1.80 -13.20 24.10
CA GLU A 114 -1.54 -14.47 23.43
C GLU A 114 -0.14 -14.52 22.80
N PRO A 115 0.51 -15.69 22.75
CA PRO A 115 1.78 -15.85 22.05
C PRO A 115 1.69 -15.40 20.59
N MET A 116 2.55 -14.46 20.21
CA MET A 116 2.52 -13.89 18.86
C MET A 116 3.00 -14.90 17.83
N THR A 117 2.06 -15.48 17.08
CA THR A 117 2.35 -16.42 16.00
C THR A 117 2.75 -15.69 14.71
N ALA A 118 3.37 -16.42 13.77
CA ALA A 118 3.70 -15.89 12.45
C ALA A 118 2.47 -15.49 11.60
N SER A 119 1.30 -16.08 11.83
CA SER A 119 0.04 -15.66 11.20
C SER A 119 -0.49 -14.38 11.85
N SER A 120 -0.48 -14.29 13.19
CA SER A 120 -0.91 -13.09 13.92
C SER A 120 -0.07 -11.87 13.52
N LYS A 121 1.26 -12.02 13.42
CA LYS A 121 2.16 -10.95 12.93
C LYS A 121 1.82 -10.49 11.51
N ARG A 122 1.52 -11.43 10.59
CA ARG A 122 1.13 -11.10 9.21
C ARG A 122 -0.20 -10.35 9.16
N GLY A 123 -1.19 -10.78 9.95
CA GLY A 123 -2.47 -10.09 10.06
C GLY A 123 -2.31 -8.65 10.56
N LEU A 124 -1.50 -8.44 11.61
CA LEU A 124 -1.21 -7.10 12.13
C LEU A 124 -0.59 -6.18 11.06
N LEU A 125 0.39 -6.68 10.31
CA LEU A 125 1.01 -5.92 9.22
C LEU A 125 0.02 -5.62 8.09
N GLN A 126 -0.88 -6.56 7.77
CA GLN A 126 -1.93 -6.32 6.78
C GLN A 126 -2.87 -5.19 7.21
N ASN A 127 -3.27 -5.18 8.48
CA ASN A 127 -4.14 -4.12 9.01
C ASN A 127 -3.45 -2.75 8.94
N VAL A 128 -2.16 -2.67 9.27
CA VAL A 128 -1.36 -1.44 9.11
C VAL A 128 -1.36 -0.97 7.65
N ASN A 129 -1.06 -1.86 6.71
CA ASN A 129 -0.99 -1.50 5.29
C ASN A 129 -2.35 -1.03 4.75
N ASN A 130 -3.43 -1.74 5.09
CA ASN A 130 -4.80 -1.36 4.72
C ASN A 130 -5.19 0.00 5.32
N GLY A 131 -4.83 0.23 6.60
CA GLY A 131 -5.06 1.49 7.30
C GLY A 131 -4.36 2.67 6.61
N ILE A 132 -3.06 2.52 6.30
CA ILE A 132 -2.28 3.55 5.60
C ILE A 132 -2.89 3.84 4.22
N ARG A 133 -3.22 2.81 3.43
CA ARG A 133 -3.89 2.99 2.13
C ARG A 133 -5.18 3.80 2.27
N CYS A 134 -6.05 3.44 3.22
CA CYS A 134 -7.29 4.17 3.45
C CYS A 134 -7.04 5.62 3.90
N LEU A 135 -6.05 5.88 4.76
CA LEU A 135 -5.68 7.23 5.19
C LEU A 135 -5.16 8.08 4.02
N THR A 136 -4.33 7.52 3.14
CA THR A 136 -3.85 8.21 1.95
C THR A 136 -5.00 8.54 0.99
N LEU A 137 -5.92 7.60 0.72
CA LEU A 137 -7.10 7.86 -0.11
C LEU A 137 -8.01 8.94 0.50
N ALA A 138 -8.17 8.93 1.83
CA ALA A 138 -8.90 9.97 2.55
C ALA A 138 -8.21 11.34 2.42
N ALA A 139 -6.89 11.40 2.57
CA ALA A 139 -6.12 12.64 2.45
C ALA A 139 -6.29 13.28 1.05
N ILE A 140 -6.22 12.47 -0.01
CA ILE A 140 -6.41 12.96 -1.39
C ILE A 140 -7.86 13.45 -1.58
N ALA A 141 -8.86 12.71 -1.09
CA ALA A 141 -10.25 13.12 -1.18
C ALA A 141 -10.54 14.43 -0.40
N VAL A 142 -9.89 14.64 0.75
CA VAL A 142 -9.95 15.92 1.49
C VAL A 142 -9.31 17.04 0.67
N GLN A 143 -8.12 16.82 0.12
CA GLN A 143 -7.43 17.83 -0.68
C GLN A 143 -8.27 18.26 -1.88
N ALA A 144 -8.92 17.32 -2.57
CA ALA A 144 -9.83 17.61 -3.68
C ALA A 144 -11.03 18.49 -3.24
N ARG A 145 -11.59 18.26 -2.06
CA ARG A 145 -12.68 19.09 -1.50
C ARG A 145 -12.22 20.50 -1.15
N ILE A 146 -11.03 20.64 -0.58
CA ILE A 146 -10.44 21.96 -0.26
C ILE A 146 -10.19 22.75 -1.55
N GLN A 147 -9.62 22.12 -2.57
CA GLN A 147 -9.38 22.76 -3.87
C GLN A 147 -10.68 23.17 -4.57
N ALA A 148 -11.74 22.35 -4.47
CA ALA A 148 -13.05 22.65 -5.05
C ALA A 148 -13.80 23.80 -4.33
N ASN A 149 -13.44 24.11 -3.08
CA ASN A 149 -14.05 25.20 -2.31
C ASN A 149 -12.99 26.04 -1.56
N PRO A 150 -12.40 27.06 -2.22
CA PRO A 150 -11.33 27.89 -1.66
C PRO A 150 -11.69 28.60 -0.34
N ALA A 151 -12.98 28.83 -0.06
CA ALA A 151 -13.43 29.42 1.21
C ALA A 151 -13.26 28.47 2.42
N LEU A 152 -13.16 27.15 2.18
CA LEU A 152 -12.78 26.18 3.21
C LEU A 152 -11.27 26.21 3.50
N SER A 153 -10.44 26.53 2.50
CA SER A 153 -8.99 26.66 2.69
C SER A 153 -8.66 27.79 3.66
N SER A 154 -9.28 28.96 3.48
CA SER A 154 -9.04 30.14 4.33
C SER A 154 -9.55 29.98 5.77
N THR A 155 -10.56 29.13 6.00
CA THR A 155 -11.03 28.81 7.36
C THR A 155 -10.15 27.78 8.06
N VAL A 156 -9.62 26.78 7.34
CA VAL A 156 -8.64 25.83 7.89
C VAL A 156 -7.36 26.57 8.32
N ASP A 157 -6.86 27.49 7.49
CA ASP A 157 -5.68 28.31 7.82
C ASP A 157 -5.95 29.23 9.03
N ALA A 158 -7.14 29.81 9.16
CA ALA A 158 -7.52 30.62 10.30
C ALA A 158 -7.58 29.81 11.61
N ILE A 159 -8.12 28.57 11.58
CA ILE A 159 -8.22 27.71 12.77
C ILE A 159 -6.83 27.20 13.19
N SER A 160 -5.97 26.82 12.24
CA SER A 160 -4.57 26.47 12.54
C SER A 160 -3.75 27.67 13.03
N GLY A 161 -4.02 28.88 12.52
CA GLY A 161 -3.40 30.12 13.01
C GLY A 161 -3.83 30.50 14.43
N ILE A 162 -5.08 30.25 14.81
CA ILE A 162 -5.59 30.51 16.18
C ILE A 162 -4.98 29.53 17.20
N GLY A 163 -4.66 28.30 16.80
CA GLY A 163 -3.94 27.33 17.65
C GLY A 163 -2.49 27.74 17.96
N ALA A 164 -1.84 28.46 17.06
CA ALA A 164 -0.47 28.95 17.27
C ALA A 164 -0.39 30.20 18.17
N SER A 165 -1.47 30.97 18.30
CA SER A 165 -1.51 32.19 19.14
C SER A 165 -1.91 31.96 20.60
N LEU A 166 -2.37 30.76 20.98
CA LEU A 166 -2.82 30.46 22.35
C LEU A 166 -1.72 29.86 23.25
N GLY A 167 -0.49 29.69 22.74
CA GLY A 167 0.67 29.19 23.50
C GLY A 167 1.70 30.23 23.92
N MET A 168 1.44 31.52 23.68
CA MET A 168 2.33 32.63 24.05
C MET A 168 1.54 33.68 24.86
N SER A 169 1.24 33.35 26.11
CA SER A 169 0.88 34.29 27.18
C SER A 169 1.08 33.62 28.53
#